data_AF-A0A9Q4EX85-F1
#
_entry.id   AF-A0A9Q4EX85-F1
#
_cell.length_a   1.000
_cell.length_b   1.000
_cell.length_c   1.000
_cell.angle_alpha   90.00
_cell.angle_beta   90.00
_cell.angle_gamma   90.00
#
_symmetry.space_group_name_H-M   'P 1'
#
loop_
_entity.id
_entity.type
_entity.pdbx_description
1 polymer ?
#
loop_
_entity_poly.entity_id
_entity_poly.type
_entity_poly.pdbx_seq_one_letter_code
_entity_poly.pdbx_strand_id
1 'polypeptide(L)'
;MKPGAFQIAEGTIAINEGRETREVAVKNTGSRSIQVGSHFHFAEANGALSFDREQAIGMRLDVPSGTSVRFEPGEQKTVTLVEIGGRKTIRGLNAMADTFIDERGKEKTLANLKQAGWMEGVIR
;
A
#
# COMPACT_ATOMS: atom_id res chain seq x y z
N MET A 1 26.59 33.49 -13.84
CA MET A 1 25.38 33.49 -12.99
C MET A 1 24.33 32.61 -13.67
N LYS A 2 23.66 31.70 -12.96
CA LYS A 2 22.55 30.89 -13.49
C LYS A 2 21.27 31.23 -12.73
N PRO A 3 20.48 32.23 -13.16
CA PRO A 3 19.21 32.57 -12.51
C PRO A 3 18.28 31.34 -12.43
N GLY A 4 17.75 31.06 -11.25
CA GLY A 4 16.89 29.90 -11.00
C GLY A 4 17.62 28.58 -10.75
N ALA A 5 18.96 28.56 -10.70
CA ALA A 5 19.68 27.34 -10.35
C ALA A 5 19.53 27.00 -8.86
N PHE A 6 19.16 25.76 -8.58
CA PHE A 6 19.22 25.20 -7.23
C PHE A 6 20.67 24.86 -6.86
N GLN A 7 21.03 25.13 -5.61
CA GLN A 7 22.25 24.63 -4.99
C GLN A 7 21.82 23.58 -3.98
N ILE A 8 21.99 22.31 -4.33
CA ILE A 8 21.54 21.17 -3.53
C ILE A 8 22.76 20.62 -2.79
N ALA A 9 22.62 20.39 -1.48
CA ALA A 9 23.66 19.71 -0.72
C ALA A 9 23.83 18.27 -1.22
N GLU A 10 25.05 17.75 -1.18
CA GLU A 10 25.29 16.33 -1.42
C GLU A 10 24.62 15.48 -0.33
N GLY A 11 24.12 14.31 -0.71
CA GLY A 11 23.53 13.35 0.22
C GLY A 11 22.19 12.78 -0.24
N THR A 12 21.50 12.11 0.68
CA THR A 12 20.17 11.53 0.48
C THR A 12 19.25 11.96 1.62
N ILE A 13 17.95 11.99 1.35
CA ILE A 13 16.92 12.25 2.36
C ILE A 13 16.26 10.91 2.68
N ALA A 14 16.37 10.48 3.93
CA ALA A 14 15.62 9.35 4.42
C ALA A 14 14.13 9.74 4.52
N ILE A 15 13.26 8.88 4.01
CA ILE A 15 11.81 9.09 4.03
C ILE A 15 11.17 8.16 5.06
N ASN A 16 10.03 8.59 5.62
CA ASN A 16 9.19 7.79 6.52
C ASN A 16 9.91 7.21 7.76
N GLU A 17 11.00 7.85 8.21
CA GLU A 17 11.81 7.40 9.33
C GLU A 17 11.00 7.17 10.62
N GLY A 18 11.44 6.18 11.40
CA GLY A 18 10.86 5.85 12.70
C GLY A 18 9.51 5.13 12.64
N ARG A 19 9.08 4.67 11.46
CA ARG A 19 7.83 3.89 11.29
C ARG A 19 8.12 2.42 11.06
N GLU A 20 7.18 1.59 11.50
CA GLU A 20 7.24 0.15 11.22
C GLU A 20 7.10 -0.11 9.73
N THR A 21 7.95 -1.00 9.22
CA THR A 21 7.94 -1.45 7.82
C THR A 21 7.78 -2.95 7.72
N ARG A 22 7.29 -3.42 6.57
CA ARG A 22 7.10 -4.83 6.24
C ARG A 22 7.39 -5.07 4.78
N GLU A 23 8.05 -6.18 4.45
CA GLU A 23 8.19 -6.63 3.07
C GLU A 23 7.09 -7.62 2.71
N VAL A 24 6.40 -7.38 1.59
CA VAL A 24 5.28 -8.21 1.15
C VAL A 24 5.48 -8.58 -0.32
N ALA A 25 5.44 -9.89 -0.61
CA ALA A 25 5.43 -10.40 -1.97
C ALA A 25 4.03 -10.24 -2.56
N VAL A 26 3.94 -9.56 -3.71
CA VAL A 26 2.68 -9.20 -4.37
C VAL A 26 2.71 -9.70 -5.80
N LYS A 27 1.69 -10.47 -6.18
CA LYS A 27 1.52 -10.99 -7.55
C LYS A 27 0.24 -10.46 -8.18
N ASN A 28 0.34 -9.94 -9.40
CA ASN A 28 -0.84 -9.61 -10.20
C ASN A 28 -1.35 -10.85 -10.93
N THR A 29 -2.50 -11.37 -10.50
CA THR A 29 -3.15 -12.53 -11.12
C THR A 29 -4.16 -12.14 -12.20
N GLY A 30 -4.36 -10.84 -12.42
CA GLY A 30 -5.25 -10.31 -13.45
C GLY A 30 -4.59 -10.19 -14.82
N SER A 31 -5.42 -9.91 -15.83
CA SER A 31 -5.00 -9.70 -17.23
C SER A 31 -4.66 -8.25 -17.59
N ARG A 32 -4.77 -7.32 -16.63
CA ARG A 32 -4.54 -5.88 -16.82
C ARG A 32 -3.47 -5.40 -15.85
N SER A 33 -2.72 -4.39 -16.26
CA SER A 33 -1.74 -3.76 -15.39
C SER A 33 -2.42 -3.02 -14.22
N ILE A 34 -1.84 -3.11 -13.03
CA ILE A 34 -2.33 -2.46 -11.82
C ILE A 34 -1.23 -1.55 -11.27
N GLN A 35 -1.60 -0.33 -10.87
CA GLN A 35 -0.66 0.64 -10.30
C GLN A 35 -1.22 1.16 -8.97
N VAL A 36 -0.41 1.09 -7.92
CA VAL A 36 -0.81 1.46 -6.55
C VAL A 36 0.03 2.65 -6.08
N GLY A 37 -0.62 3.72 -5.66
CA GLY A 37 0.03 4.96 -5.22
C GLY A 37 0.59 4.91 -3.80
N SER A 38 1.55 5.78 -3.53
CA SER A 38 2.30 5.89 -2.26
C SER A 38 1.43 5.92 -0.99
N HIS A 39 0.26 6.56 -1.04
CA HIS A 39 -0.60 6.79 0.14
C HIS A 39 -1.93 6.02 0.11
N PHE A 40 -2.05 5.03 -0.76
CA PHE A 40 -3.19 4.13 -0.79
C PHE A 40 -3.08 3.09 0.33
N HIS A 41 -4.17 2.80 1.06
CA HIS A 41 -4.18 1.73 2.06
C HIS A 41 -4.00 0.37 1.36
N PHE A 42 -2.85 -0.25 1.56
CA PHE A 42 -2.40 -1.33 0.69
C PHE A 42 -3.29 -2.57 0.77
N ALA A 43 -3.86 -2.87 1.95
CA ALA A 43 -4.82 -3.97 2.11
C ALA A 43 -6.08 -3.82 1.25
N GLU A 44 -6.40 -2.62 0.77
CA GLU A 44 -7.55 -2.35 -0.10
C GLU A 44 -7.18 -2.27 -1.59
N ALA A 45 -5.93 -2.55 -1.97
CA ALA A 45 -5.50 -2.53 -3.36
C ALA A 45 -6.34 -3.51 -4.20
N ASN A 46 -6.32 -3.40 -5.53
CA ASN A 46 -7.16 -4.19 -6.44
C ASN A 46 -7.19 -5.70 -6.05
N GLY A 47 -8.38 -6.31 -6.01
CA GLY A 47 -8.57 -7.71 -5.64
C GLY A 47 -7.83 -8.73 -6.51
N ALA A 48 -7.40 -8.36 -7.72
CA ALA A 48 -6.55 -9.19 -8.58
C ALA A 48 -5.07 -9.20 -8.16
N LEU A 49 -4.69 -8.44 -7.13
CA LEU A 49 -3.39 -8.58 -6.48
C LEU A 49 -3.49 -9.63 -5.36
N SER A 50 -2.72 -10.70 -5.48
CA SER A 50 -2.56 -11.76 -4.50
C SER A 50 -1.35 -11.46 -3.62
N PHE A 51 -1.58 -11.33 -2.31
CA PHE A 51 -0.58 -11.09 -1.27
C PHE A 51 -1.20 -11.26 0.12
N ASP A 52 -0.38 -11.26 1.16
CA ASP A 52 -0.84 -11.27 2.54
C ASP A 52 -1.52 -9.93 2.91
N ARG A 53 -2.85 -9.90 2.75
CA ARG A 53 -3.69 -8.73 3.04
C ARG A 53 -3.69 -8.36 4.51
N GLU A 54 -3.56 -9.34 5.41
CA GLU A 54 -3.57 -9.12 6.85
C GLU A 54 -2.35 -8.32 7.28
N GLN A 55 -1.18 -8.65 6.74
CA GLN A 55 0.04 -7.88 6.97
C GLN A 55 0.00 -6.46 6.42
N ALA A 56 -0.90 -6.17 5.46
CA ALA A 56 -1.04 -4.86 4.83
C ALA A 56 -2.08 -3.95 5.51
N ILE A 57 -2.82 -4.42 6.51
CA ILE A 57 -3.85 -3.60 7.19
C ILE A 57 -3.16 -2.49 7.99
N GLY A 58 -3.53 -1.24 7.73
CA GLY A 58 -2.90 -0.06 8.32
C GLY A 58 -1.60 0.37 7.65
N MET A 59 -1.24 -0.24 6.52
CA MET A 59 0.03 0.02 5.81
C MET A 59 -0.20 0.69 4.46
N ARG A 60 0.82 1.41 3.98
CA ARG A 60 0.90 1.99 2.63
C ARG A 60 2.28 1.72 2.01
N LEU A 61 2.48 1.97 0.72
CA LEU A 61 3.80 1.80 0.10
C LEU A 61 4.85 2.72 0.72
N ASP A 62 6.03 2.18 0.99
CA ASP A 62 7.21 2.92 1.45
C ASP A 62 8.01 3.45 0.25
N VAL A 63 7.43 4.41 -0.45
CA VAL A 63 8.02 5.05 -1.64
C VAL A 63 7.88 6.57 -1.53
N PRO A 64 8.64 7.36 -2.32
CA PRO A 64 8.49 8.82 -2.32
C PRO A 64 7.05 9.25 -2.54
N SER A 65 6.61 10.27 -1.81
CA SER A 65 5.24 10.78 -1.88
C SER A 65 4.87 11.18 -3.32
N GLY A 66 3.66 10.82 -3.74
CA GLY A 66 3.17 11.07 -5.10
C GLY A 66 3.60 10.03 -6.15
N THR A 67 4.51 9.10 -5.81
CA THR A 67 4.91 8.00 -6.70
C THR A 67 4.03 6.75 -6.50
N SER A 68 4.32 5.68 -7.25
CA SER A 68 3.52 4.45 -7.28
C SER A 68 4.35 3.25 -7.72
N VAL A 69 3.90 2.04 -7.35
CA VAL A 69 4.43 0.78 -7.87
C VAL A 69 3.47 0.21 -8.89
N ARG A 70 4.01 -0.24 -10.03
CA ARG A 70 3.28 -0.86 -11.13
C ARG A 70 3.53 -2.37 -11.18
N PHE A 71 2.45 -3.11 -11.38
CA PHE A 71 2.41 -4.56 -11.51
C PHE A 71 1.83 -4.92 -12.87
N GLU A 72 2.65 -5.48 -13.75
CA GLU A 72 2.18 -6.02 -15.04
C GLU A 72 1.38 -7.33 -14.84
N PRO A 73 0.54 -7.75 -15.80
CA PRO A 73 -0.16 -9.03 -15.72
C PRO A 73 0.81 -10.20 -15.48
N GLY A 74 0.55 -11.01 -14.45
CA GLY A 74 1.37 -12.16 -14.07
C GLY A 74 2.64 -11.83 -13.28
N GLU A 75 3.00 -10.54 -13.16
CA GLU A 75 4.22 -10.11 -12.49
C GLU A 75 4.12 -10.31 -10.96
N GLN A 76 5.24 -10.74 -10.36
CA GLN A 76 5.41 -10.81 -8.92
C GLN A 76 6.57 -9.94 -8.48
N LYS A 77 6.35 -9.08 -7.48
CA LYS A 77 7.37 -8.20 -6.88
C LYS A 77 7.21 -8.17 -5.37
N THR A 78 8.33 -8.06 -4.67
CA THR A 78 8.32 -7.68 -3.25
C THR A 78 8.26 -6.17 -3.15
N VAL A 79 7.35 -5.66 -2.31
CA VAL A 79 7.25 -4.24 -1.98
C VAL A 79 7.47 -4.03 -0.49
N THR A 80 8.06 -2.90 -0.14
CA THR A 80 8.13 -2.44 1.24
C THR A 80 6.90 -1.59 1.55
N LEU A 81 6.22 -1.94 2.62
CA LEU A 81 5.11 -1.19 3.18
C LEU A 81 5.57 -0.47 4.45
N VAL A 82 4.97 0.67 4.75
CA VAL A 82 5.19 1.46 5.96
C VAL A 82 3.86 1.80 6.62
N GLU A 83 3.87 1.90 7.95
CA GLU A 83 2.67 2.21 8.71
C GLU A 83 2.08 3.59 8.35
N ILE A 84 0.75 3.64 8.21
CA ILE A 84 -0.01 4.88 8.09
C ILE A 84 0.17 5.70 9.37
N GLY A 85 0.48 6.99 9.22
CA GLY A 85 0.70 7.89 10.34
C GLY A 85 -0.58 8.59 10.81
N GLY A 86 -0.41 9.62 11.65
CA GLY A 86 -1.53 10.43 12.15
C GLY A 86 -2.50 9.62 13.00
N ARG A 87 -3.81 9.85 12.83
CA ARG A 87 -4.85 9.14 13.59
C ARG A 87 -5.11 7.72 13.11
N LYS A 88 -4.33 7.14 12.19
CA LYS A 88 -4.52 5.77 11.68
C LYS A 88 -5.99 5.42 11.35
N THR A 89 -6.72 6.39 10.79
CA THR A 89 -8.13 6.25 10.42
C THR A 89 -8.19 6.17 8.91
N ILE A 90 -8.84 5.13 8.41
CA ILE A 90 -8.95 4.85 6.98
C ILE A 90 -10.41 5.10 6.55
N ARG A 91 -10.59 5.75 5.40
CA ARG A 91 -11.88 6.19 4.86
C ARG A 91 -11.87 6.07 3.33
N GLY A 92 -13.04 5.81 2.74
CA GLY A 92 -13.19 5.74 1.27
C GLY A 92 -12.64 4.45 0.66
N LEU A 93 -11.79 4.57 -0.36
CA LEU A 93 -11.14 3.46 -1.06
C LEU A 93 -12.14 2.38 -1.53
N ASN A 94 -12.01 1.14 -1.05
CA ASN A 94 -12.97 0.06 -1.32
C ASN A 94 -13.93 -0.18 -0.16
N ALA A 95 -13.97 0.74 0.81
CA ALA A 95 -14.77 0.70 2.03
C ALA A 95 -14.52 -0.55 2.89
N MET A 96 -13.38 -1.23 2.74
CA MET A 96 -13.07 -2.43 3.53
C MET A 96 -12.64 -2.05 4.94
N ALA A 97 -12.00 -0.89 5.09
CA ALA A 97 -11.39 -0.43 6.33
C ALA A 97 -11.93 0.94 6.78
N ASP A 98 -13.23 1.20 6.62
CA ASP A 98 -13.85 2.47 7.03
C ASP A 98 -13.93 2.61 8.57
N THR A 99 -12.78 2.76 9.22
CA THR A 99 -12.61 2.70 10.68
C THR A 99 -11.25 3.27 11.13
N PHE A 100 -11.13 3.49 12.43
CA PHE A 100 -9.84 3.60 13.11
C PHE A 100 -9.17 2.22 13.17
N ILE A 101 -7.86 2.14 12.92
CA ILE A 101 -7.09 0.88 12.86
C ILE A 101 -6.49 0.56 14.24
N ASP A 102 -7.38 0.18 15.15
CA ASP A 102 -7.08 -0.58 16.37
C ASP A 102 -7.28 -2.09 16.12
N GLU A 103 -7.21 -2.92 17.17
CA GLU A 103 -7.44 -4.37 17.08
C GLU A 103 -8.80 -4.69 16.44
N ARG A 104 -9.88 -4.05 16.93
CA ARG A 104 -11.23 -4.25 16.41
C ARG A 104 -11.36 -3.80 14.94
N GLY A 105 -10.73 -2.68 14.60
CA GLY A 105 -10.70 -2.15 13.24
C GLY A 105 -9.97 -3.08 12.28
N LYS A 106 -8.86 -3.68 12.72
CA LYS A 106 -8.13 -4.71 11.97
C LYS A 106 -8.98 -5.96 11.75
N GLU A 107 -9.61 -6.47 12.80
CA GLU A 107 -10.51 -7.65 12.71
C GLU A 107 -11.67 -7.41 11.74
N LYS A 108 -12.34 -6.25 11.86
CA LYS A 108 -13.44 -5.87 10.95
C LYS A 108 -12.95 -5.78 9.50
N THR A 109 -11.80 -5.15 9.28
CA THR A 109 -11.20 -5.03 7.94
C THR A 109 -10.90 -6.40 7.36
N LEU A 110 -10.29 -7.29 8.15
CA LEU A 110 -9.97 -8.65 7.73
C LEU A 110 -11.24 -9.46 7.40
N ALA A 111 -12.30 -9.32 8.19
CA ALA A 111 -13.59 -9.96 7.92
C ALA A 111 -14.20 -9.47 6.59
N ASN A 112 -14.16 -8.16 6.32
CA ASN A 112 -14.64 -7.59 5.06
C ASN A 112 -13.85 -8.11 3.85
N LEU A 113 -12.53 -8.17 3.95
CA LEU A 113 -11.64 -8.70 2.90
C LEU A 113 -11.90 -10.18 2.63
N LYS A 114 -12.11 -10.98 3.69
CA LYS A 114 -12.51 -12.40 3.59
C LYS A 114 -13.85 -12.55 2.88
N GLN A 115 -14.86 -11.77 3.28
CA GLN A 115 -16.19 -11.80 2.68
C GLN A 115 -16.16 -11.41 1.19
N ALA A 116 -15.29 -10.48 0.81
CA ALA A 116 -15.10 -10.09 -0.58
C ALA A 116 -14.30 -11.10 -1.43
N GLY A 117 -13.68 -12.12 -0.79
CA GLY A 117 -12.85 -13.13 -1.42
C GLY A 117 -11.42 -12.68 -1.74
N TRP A 118 -10.94 -11.56 -1.19
CA TRP A 118 -9.69 -10.91 -1.61
C TRP A 118 -8.41 -11.48 -0.97
N MET A 119 -8.54 -12.54 -0.17
CA MET A 119 -7.42 -13.10 0.61
C MET A 119 -6.39 -13.84 -0.26
N GLU A 120 -6.83 -14.50 -1.33
CA GLU A 120 -5.93 -15.31 -2.19
C GLU A 120 -5.71 -14.67 -3.58
N GLY A 121 -6.30 -13.50 -3.83
CA GLY A 121 -6.39 -12.87 -5.14
C GLY A 121 -7.61 -13.38 -5.91
N VAL A 122 -8.54 -12.49 -6.24
CA VAL A 122 -9.72 -12.84 -7.05
C VAL A 122 -9.38 -12.62 -8.51
N ILE A 123 -9.32 -13.70 -9.28
CA ILE A 123 -9.39 -13.62 -10.73
C ILE A 123 -10.87 -13.42 -11.08
N ARG A 124 -11.24 -12.22 -11.51
CA ARG A 124 -12.50 -11.97 -12.23
C ARG A 124 -12.20 -11.77 -13.71
#